data_AF-A0A0F8YYG1-F1
#
_entry.id   AF-A0A0F8YYG1-F1
#
_cell.length_a   1.000
_cell.length_b   1.000
_cell.length_c   1.000
_cell.angle_alpha   90.00
_cell.angle_beta   90.00
_cell.angle_gamma   90.00
#
_symmetry.space_group_name_H-M   'P 1'
#
loop_
_entity.id
_entity.type
_entity.pdbx_description
1 polymer ?
#
loop_
_entity_poly.entity_id
_entity_poly.type
_entity_poly.pdbx_seq_one_letter_code
_entity_poly.pdbx_strand_id
1 'polypeptide(L)'
;MFPFLSLIGLDGCKLKLTTLNATHFVVTPSNAYAGLKIKRSGDIQIKEGGWTTIRVLTEWFTFLCKTASLGDAFEVYLSGTGNTPTGDVLDTWLALTQDREWLLTRTAIGSLSFTGTMQIRKIANPSNIVSASAAINAEVDSGM
;
A
#
# COMPACT_ATOMS: atom_id res chain seq x y z
N MET A 1 20.21 -5.89 -6.50
CA MET A 1 19.17 -5.67 -7.53
C MET A 1 18.36 -4.46 -7.07
N PHE A 2 18.56 -3.28 -7.67
CA PHE A 2 17.87 -2.06 -7.25
C PHE A 2 16.46 -2.03 -7.85
N PRO A 3 15.43 -1.56 -7.12
CA PRO A 3 14.07 -1.49 -7.65
C PRO A 3 14.03 -0.46 -8.79
N PHE A 4 13.44 -0.86 -9.91
CA PHE A 4 13.23 0.00 -11.07
C PHE A 4 12.34 1.18 -10.70
N LEU A 5 12.87 2.39 -10.87
CA LEU A 5 12.13 3.64 -10.70
C LEU A 5 11.32 3.91 -11.98
N SER A 6 10.02 3.60 -11.99
CA SER A 6 9.13 4.07 -13.08
C SER A 6 8.67 5.50 -12.76
N LEU A 7 9.03 6.46 -13.62
CA LEU A 7 8.58 7.86 -13.53
C LEU A 7 7.46 8.11 -14.54
N ILE A 8 6.31 8.59 -14.07
CA ILE A 8 5.28 9.17 -14.95
C ILE A 8 5.26 10.68 -14.79
N GLY A 9 5.40 11.41 -15.90
CA GLY A 9 5.15 12.85 -15.96
C GLY A 9 3.66 13.18 -16.12
N LEU A 10 3.14 13.98 -15.20
CA LEU A 10 2.13 15.02 -15.44
C LEU A 10 2.87 16.35 -15.37
N ASP A 11 2.34 17.44 -15.93
CA ASP A 11 2.93 18.80 -15.93
C ASP A 11 3.61 19.17 -14.58
N GLY A 12 4.91 18.90 -14.44
CA GLY A 12 5.68 19.07 -13.19
C GLY A 12 5.46 18.01 -12.08
N CYS A 13 4.47 17.13 -12.20
CA CYS A 13 4.15 16.09 -11.21
C CYS A 13 4.73 14.73 -11.60
N LYS A 14 5.51 14.10 -10.70
CA LYS A 14 6.11 12.78 -10.96
C LYS A 14 5.46 11.70 -10.12
N LEU A 15 4.93 10.66 -10.78
CA LEU A 15 4.50 9.42 -10.12
C LEU A 15 5.72 8.55 -9.85
N LYS A 16 5.92 8.16 -8.59
CA LYS A 16 6.98 7.20 -8.19
C LYS A 16 6.44 6.25 -7.13
N LEU A 17 6.67 4.96 -7.30
CA LEU A 17 6.31 3.97 -6.31
C LEU A 17 7.57 3.21 -5.93
N THR A 18 7.83 3.12 -4.64
CA THR A 18 8.94 2.38 -4.07
C THR A 18 8.40 1.12 -3.39
N THR A 19 9.30 0.22 -2.99
CA THR A 19 8.93 -0.98 -2.26
C THR A 19 8.07 -0.64 -1.03
N LEU A 20 6.87 -1.20 -0.99
CA LEU A 20 5.92 -1.04 0.09
C LEU A 20 6.06 -2.25 1.02
N ASN A 21 6.57 -2.04 2.23
CA ASN A 21 6.67 -3.11 3.22
C ASN A 21 6.00 -2.68 4.52
N ALA A 22 4.95 -3.40 4.91
CA ALA A 22 4.26 -3.27 6.17
C ALA A 22 4.58 -4.50 7.01
N THR A 23 5.33 -4.35 8.11
CA THR A 23 5.60 -5.47 9.00
C THR A 23 5.30 -5.08 10.44
N HIS A 24 4.48 -5.89 11.11
CA HIS A 24 4.24 -5.74 12.54
C HIS A 24 4.45 -7.05 13.27
N PHE A 25 5.30 -6.99 14.29
CA PHE A 25 5.61 -8.07 15.19
C PHE A 25 5.20 -7.67 16.61
N VAL A 26 4.54 -8.59 17.31
CA VAL A 26 4.22 -8.43 18.74
C VAL A 26 4.38 -9.76 19.48
N VAL A 27 4.39 -9.67 20.80
CA VAL A 27 4.33 -10.84 21.68
C VAL A 27 2.91 -10.98 22.24
N THR A 28 2.44 -12.23 22.35
CA THR A 28 1.18 -12.59 23.01
C THR A 28 1.08 -11.95 24.41
N PRO A 29 -0.11 -11.46 24.85
CA PRO A 29 -1.43 -11.60 24.25
C PRO A 29 -1.82 -10.48 23.27
N SER A 30 -0.83 -9.76 22.70
CA SER A 30 -1.11 -8.68 21.76
C SER A 30 -1.44 -9.19 20.36
N ASN A 31 -2.19 -8.39 19.60
CA ASN A 31 -2.47 -8.65 18.19
C ASN A 31 -1.48 -7.90 17.29
N ALA A 32 -1.02 -8.56 16.24
CA ALA A 32 -0.27 -7.89 15.16
C ALA A 32 -1.22 -7.42 14.05
N TYR A 33 -0.84 -6.29 13.45
CA TYR A 33 -1.62 -5.59 12.43
C TYR A 33 -0.65 -4.99 11.44
N ALA A 34 -0.72 -5.40 10.19
CA ALA A 34 0.09 -4.83 9.12
C ALA A 34 -0.77 -4.54 7.91
N GLY A 35 -0.60 -3.38 7.29
CA GLY A 35 -1.45 -3.01 6.16
C GLY A 35 -0.92 -1.87 5.31
N LEU A 36 -1.53 -1.72 4.15
CA LEU A 36 -1.28 -0.66 3.18
C LEU A 36 -2.56 0.14 2.98
N LYS A 37 -2.42 1.46 2.88
CA LYS A 37 -3.51 2.35 2.52
C LYS A 37 -3.06 3.37 1.50
N ILE A 38 -3.80 3.47 0.40
CA ILE A 38 -3.58 4.45 -0.65
C ILE A 38 -4.65 5.52 -0.50
N LYS A 39 -4.23 6.72 -0.14
CA LYS A 39 -5.12 7.83 0.15
C LYS A 39 -5.52 8.50 -1.14
N ARG A 40 -6.79 8.91 -1.25
CA ARG A 40 -7.28 9.76 -2.35
C ARG A 40 -6.42 11.02 -2.56
N SER A 41 -5.79 11.51 -1.48
CA SER A 41 -4.98 12.74 -1.47
C SER A 41 -3.67 12.68 -2.26
N GLY A 42 -3.17 11.51 -2.65
CA GLY A 42 -1.77 11.44 -3.08
C GLY A 42 -0.81 10.91 -2.02
N ASP A 43 -1.30 10.27 -0.95
CA ASP A 43 -0.45 9.67 0.08
C ASP A 43 -0.54 8.15 0.11
N ILE A 44 0.54 7.50 0.56
CA ILE A 44 0.55 6.08 0.90
C ILE A 44 0.86 5.97 2.37
N GLN A 45 0.03 5.22 3.09
CA GLN A 45 0.19 4.95 4.50
C GLN A 45 0.49 3.48 4.70
N ILE A 46 1.56 3.19 5.43
CA ILE A 46 1.92 1.86 5.90
C ILE A 46 1.50 1.76 7.36
N LYS A 47 0.76 0.70 7.70
CA LYS A 47 0.37 0.38 9.08
C LYS A 47 1.26 -0.71 9.64
N GLU A 48 1.84 -0.43 10.80
CA GLU A 48 2.59 -1.37 11.62
C GLU A 48 2.08 -1.19 13.06
N GLY A 49 1.06 -1.97 13.44
CA GLY A 49 0.30 -1.78 14.67
C GLY A 49 -0.91 -0.89 14.47
N GLY A 50 -0.89 0.34 14.99
CA GLY A 50 -1.97 1.31 14.81
C GLY A 50 -1.83 2.10 13.51
N TRP A 51 -2.95 2.63 12.98
CA TRP A 51 -2.92 3.66 11.93
C TRP A 51 -2.31 4.99 12.41
N THR A 52 -1.80 5.05 13.63
CA THR A 52 -1.06 6.19 14.20
C THR A 52 0.45 6.09 13.96
N THR A 53 0.97 4.88 13.73
CA THR A 53 2.40 4.60 13.44
C THR A 53 2.60 4.60 11.91
N ILE A 54 2.41 5.75 11.28
CA ILE A 54 2.36 5.84 9.82
C ILE A 54 3.76 6.16 9.27
N ARG A 55 4.34 5.26 8.46
CA ARG A 55 5.27 5.71 7.42
C ARG A 55 4.44 6.29 6.28
N VAL A 56 4.37 7.62 6.19
CA VAL A 56 3.78 8.29 5.03
C VAL A 56 4.87 8.33 3.96
N LEU A 57 4.74 7.47 2.95
CA LEU A 57 5.55 7.61 1.76
C LEU A 57 4.93 8.73 0.93
N THR A 58 5.52 9.91 1.01
CA THR A 58 5.21 11.08 0.17
C THR A 58 5.67 10.88 -1.29
N GLU A 59 5.57 9.66 -1.82
CA GLU A 59 6.39 9.27 -2.96
C GLU A 59 5.60 9.06 -4.25
N TRP A 60 4.28 8.79 -4.20
CA TRP A 60 3.53 8.62 -5.46
C TRP A 60 3.20 9.93 -6.15
N PHE A 61 3.35 11.09 -5.52
CA PHE A 61 3.36 12.37 -6.23
C PHE A 61 4.38 13.32 -5.62
N THR A 62 5.07 14.09 -6.45
CA THR A 62 5.81 15.27 -5.98
C THR A 62 4.86 16.16 -5.16
N PHE A 63 5.33 16.58 -3.98
CA PHE A 63 4.53 17.27 -2.95
C PHE A 63 3.68 18.43 -3.49
N LEU A 64 4.17 19.13 -4.52
CA LEU A 64 3.51 20.28 -5.15
C LEU A 64 2.21 19.95 -5.91
N CYS A 65 1.90 18.67 -6.11
CA CYS A 65 0.75 18.23 -6.91
C CYS A 65 -0.33 17.54 -6.08
N LYS A 66 -0.17 17.51 -4.74
CA LYS A 66 -1.13 16.87 -3.86
C LYS A 66 -2.34 17.76 -3.65
N THR A 67 -3.52 17.20 -3.89
CA THR A 67 -4.80 17.81 -3.61
C THR A 67 -5.72 16.78 -2.97
N ALA A 68 -6.74 17.22 -2.25
CA ALA A 68 -7.70 16.31 -1.61
C ALA A 68 -8.42 15.37 -2.62
N SER A 69 -8.39 15.70 -3.90
CA SER A 69 -9.05 14.99 -5.00
C SER A 69 -8.08 14.44 -6.06
N LEU A 70 -6.77 14.42 -5.80
CA LEU A 70 -5.78 13.97 -6.79
C LEU A 70 -6.10 12.57 -7.33
N GLY A 71 -6.52 11.66 -6.45
CA GLY A 71 -6.89 10.29 -6.75
C GLY A 71 -8.05 10.13 -7.73
N ASP A 72 -8.87 11.16 -7.96
CA ASP A 72 -10.05 11.05 -8.84
C ASP A 72 -9.68 10.75 -10.29
N ALA A 73 -8.46 11.10 -10.71
CA ALA A 73 -7.93 10.80 -12.04
C ALA A 73 -7.21 9.44 -12.12
N PHE A 74 -7.15 8.69 -11.02
CA PHE A 74 -6.32 7.50 -10.87
C PHE A 74 -7.13 6.30 -10.39
N GLU A 75 -6.56 5.14 -10.68
CA GLU A 75 -7.01 3.86 -10.17
C GLU A 75 -5.79 3.08 -9.68
N VAL A 76 -6.06 2.21 -8.70
CA VAL A 76 -5.06 1.40 -8.01
C VAL A 76 -5.40 -0.07 -8.15
N TYR A 77 -4.38 -0.90 -8.18
CA TYR A 77 -4.49 -2.34 -8.30
C TYR A 77 -3.49 -3.00 -7.35
N LEU A 78 -3.97 -3.97 -6.58
CA LEU A 78 -3.11 -4.84 -5.77
C LEU A 78 -3.38 -6.29 -6.13
N SER A 79 -2.32 -7.01 -6.50
CA SER A 79 -2.34 -8.46 -6.76
C SER A 79 -1.26 -9.12 -5.92
N GLY A 80 -1.41 -10.40 -5.62
CA GLY A 80 -0.38 -11.13 -4.89
C GLY A 80 -0.78 -12.53 -4.47
N THR A 81 0.02 -13.10 -3.58
CA THR A 81 -0.13 -14.46 -3.05
C THR A 81 0.12 -14.47 -1.55
N GLY A 82 -0.24 -15.59 -0.90
CA GLY A 82 -0.14 -15.77 0.55
C GLY A 82 -1.50 -15.62 1.24
N ASN A 83 -1.50 -15.06 2.45
CA ASN A 83 -2.73 -14.76 3.18
C ASN A 83 -3.43 -13.55 2.57
N THR A 84 -4.72 -13.69 2.25
CA THR A 84 -5.53 -12.59 1.71
C THR A 84 -5.73 -11.50 2.76
N PRO A 85 -5.28 -10.25 2.53
CA PRO A 85 -5.63 -9.12 3.37
C PRO A 85 -7.13 -8.83 3.31
N THR A 86 -7.69 -8.41 4.44
CA THR A 86 -9.04 -7.83 4.51
C THR A 86 -9.04 -6.40 3.95
N GLY A 87 -10.18 -5.89 3.50
CA GLY A 87 -10.34 -4.52 2.98
C GLY A 87 -10.89 -4.50 1.55
N ASP A 88 -10.26 -3.69 0.69
CA ASP A 88 -10.61 -3.61 -0.73
C ASP A 88 -10.28 -4.91 -1.49
N VAL A 89 -11.00 -5.15 -2.58
CA VAL A 89 -10.81 -6.35 -3.41
C VAL A 89 -9.42 -6.36 -4.08
N LEU A 90 -8.82 -7.54 -4.17
CA LEU A 90 -7.59 -7.76 -4.93
C LEU A 90 -7.89 -7.99 -6.41
N ASP A 91 -6.84 -7.97 -7.23
CA ASP A 91 -6.84 -8.35 -8.64
C ASP A 91 -7.87 -7.57 -9.49
N THR A 92 -8.22 -6.37 -9.05
CA THR A 92 -9.17 -5.48 -9.70
C THR A 92 -8.65 -4.06 -9.68
N TRP A 93 -8.80 -3.32 -10.78
CA TRP A 93 -8.51 -1.89 -10.79
C TRP A 93 -9.64 -1.14 -10.09
N LEU A 94 -9.27 -0.39 -9.04
CA LEU A 94 -10.19 0.36 -8.20
C LEU A 94 -9.95 1.85 -8.36
N ALA A 95 -10.99 2.60 -8.72
CA ALA A 95 -10.92 4.05 -8.77
C ALA A 95 -10.51 4.62 -7.40
N LEU A 96 -9.61 5.60 -7.38
CA LEU A 96 -9.11 6.22 -6.15
C LEU A 96 -9.93 7.45 -5.74
N THR A 97 -11.25 7.42 -5.97
CA THR A 97 -12.23 8.44 -5.54
C THR A 97 -12.50 8.41 -4.03
N GLN A 98 -11.92 7.43 -3.33
CA GLN A 98 -11.86 7.28 -1.88
C GLN A 98 -10.54 6.59 -1.51
N ASP A 99 -10.19 6.60 -0.22
CA ASP A 99 -9.05 5.84 0.27
C ASP A 99 -9.24 4.34 0.05
N ARG A 100 -8.16 3.63 -0.25
CA ARG A 100 -8.13 2.17 -0.44
C ARG A 100 -7.24 1.52 0.60
N GLU A 101 -7.64 0.38 1.17
CA GLU A 101 -6.98 -0.25 2.30
C GLU A 101 -6.91 -1.79 2.17
N TRP A 102 -5.77 -2.36 2.55
CA TRP A 102 -5.55 -3.80 2.69
C TRP A 102 -4.83 -4.09 4.01
N LEU A 103 -5.40 -4.99 4.83
CA LEU A 103 -4.95 -5.25 6.20
C LEU A 103 -4.87 -6.75 6.51
N LEU A 104 -3.73 -7.18 7.03
CA LEU A 104 -3.58 -8.44 7.76
C LEU A 104 -3.67 -8.20 9.26
N THR A 105 -4.44 -9.05 9.93
CA THR A 105 -4.61 -9.07 11.39
C THR A 105 -4.30 -10.46 11.92
N ARG A 106 -3.34 -10.55 12.83
CA ARG A 106 -2.99 -11.79 13.52
C ARG A 106 -3.34 -11.67 15.00
N THR A 107 -4.19 -12.58 15.48
CA THR A 107 -4.68 -12.60 16.88
C THR A 107 -4.20 -13.79 17.70
N ALA A 108 -3.60 -14.78 17.05
CA ALA A 108 -3.05 -15.98 17.69
C ALA A 108 -1.57 -16.13 17.35
N ILE A 109 -0.82 -16.88 18.16
CA ILE A 109 0.60 -17.17 17.89
C ILE A 109 0.79 -17.71 16.47
N GLY A 110 1.80 -17.20 15.76
CA GLY A 110 2.13 -17.51 14.37
C GLY A 110 2.13 -16.28 13.46
N SER A 111 2.32 -16.52 12.16
CA SER A 111 2.47 -15.46 11.17
C SER A 111 1.38 -15.50 10.08
N LEU A 112 1.08 -14.33 9.53
CA LEU A 112 0.38 -14.15 8.27
C LEU A 112 1.27 -13.31 7.35
N SER A 113 1.37 -13.71 6.09
CA SER A 113 2.18 -12.99 5.10
C SER A 113 1.46 -12.86 3.77
N PHE A 114 1.58 -11.70 3.16
CA PHE A 114 1.12 -11.41 1.80
C PHE A 114 2.27 -10.78 1.03
N THR A 115 2.51 -11.26 -0.19
CA THR A 115 3.50 -10.68 -1.12
C THR A 115 2.84 -10.45 -2.46
N GLY A 116 3.03 -9.26 -3.02
CA GLY A 116 2.30 -8.81 -4.19
C GLY A 116 2.95 -7.66 -4.95
N THR A 117 2.22 -7.16 -5.93
CA THR A 117 2.57 -5.97 -6.72
C THR A 117 1.45 -4.95 -6.62
N MET A 118 1.80 -3.76 -6.15
CA MET A 118 0.94 -2.58 -6.17
C MET A 118 1.16 -1.83 -7.48
N GLN A 119 0.09 -1.44 -8.14
CA GLN A 119 0.13 -0.66 -9.38
C GLN A 119 -0.82 0.52 -9.28
N ILE A 120 -0.42 1.64 -9.88
CA ILE A 120 -1.24 2.85 -9.99
C ILE A 120 -1.16 3.36 -11.43
N ARG A 121 -2.29 3.76 -11.99
CA ARG A 121 -2.37 4.34 -13.33
C ARG A 121 -3.39 5.46 -13.42
N LYS A 122 -3.28 6.27 -14.48
CA LYS A 122 -4.31 7.26 -14.82
C LYS A 122 -5.48 6.59 -15.52
N ILE A 123 -6.70 6.98 -15.16
CA ILE A 123 -7.92 6.51 -15.83
C ILE A 123 -7.91 6.94 -17.31
N ALA A 124 -7.54 8.19 -17.58
CA ALA A 124 -7.48 8.74 -18.94
C ALA A 124 -6.33 8.18 -19.80
N ASN A 125 -5.37 7.45 -19.20
CA ASN A 125 -4.25 6.85 -19.92
C ASN A 125 -3.82 5.55 -19.21
N PRO A 126 -4.55 4.44 -19.43
CA PRO A 126 -4.38 3.21 -18.66
C PRO A 126 -3.10 2.43 -19.01
N SER A 127 -2.42 2.78 -20.11
CA SER A 127 -1.08 2.25 -20.40
C SER A 127 0.00 2.82 -19.48
N ASN A 128 -0.30 3.91 -18.77
CA ASN A 128 0.67 4.63 -17.97
C ASN A 128 0.67 4.12 -16.52
N ILE A 129 1.42 3.05 -16.27
CA ILE A 129 1.42 2.31 -15.01
C ILE A 129 2.75 2.51 -14.27
N VAL A 130 2.67 2.92 -13.00
CA VAL A 130 3.77 2.73 -12.04
C VAL A 130 3.46 1.53 -11.18
N SER A 131 4.49 0.72 -10.91
CA SER A 131 4.39 -0.49 -10.11
C SER A 131 5.43 -0.48 -9.01
N ALA A 132 5.13 -1.15 -7.90
CA ALA A 132 6.07 -1.47 -6.85
C ALA A 132 5.74 -2.82 -6.21
N SER A 133 6.76 -3.49 -5.70
CA SER A 133 6.58 -4.66 -4.84
C SER A 133 5.88 -4.25 -3.53
N ALA A 134 4.93 -5.06 -3.09
CA ALA A 134 4.22 -4.91 -1.83
C ALA A 134 4.40 -6.16 -0.95
N ALA A 135 4.72 -5.97 0.32
CA ALA A 135 4.76 -7.02 1.33
C ALA A 135 3.99 -6.57 2.59
N ILE A 136 3.17 -7.47 3.14
CA ILE A 136 2.41 -7.23 4.37
C ILE A 136 2.62 -8.45 5.28
N ASN A 137 3.18 -8.24 6.47
CA ASN A 137 3.50 -9.31 7.41
C ASN A 137 2.98 -8.97 8.81
N ALA A 138 2.18 -9.85 9.39
CA ALA A 138 1.67 -9.71 10.75
C ALA A 138 2.02 -10.97 11.56
N GLU A 139 2.80 -10.80 12.63
CA GLU A 139 3.34 -11.89 13.43
C GLU A 139 3.07 -11.69 14.93
N VAL A 140 2.60 -12.76 15.57
CA VAL A 140 2.45 -12.85 17.04
C VAL A 140 3.33 -13.98 17.52
N ASP A 141 4.30 -13.69 18.39
CA ASP A 141 5.14 -14.69 19.03
C ASP A 141 4.62 -15.06 20.43
N SER A 142 4.97 -16.25 20.88
CA SER A 142 4.80 -16.77 22.24
C SER A 142 5.67 -16.08 23.29
N GLY A 143 6.79 -15.46 22.88
CA GLY A 143 7.70 -14.74 23.81
C GLY A 143 8.47 -15.62 24.79
N MET A 144 8.55 -16.93 24.50
CA MET A 144 9.29 -17.93 25.30
C MET A 144 10.68 -18.20 24.73
#